data_AF-A0A9Q4BNX9-F1
#
_entry.id   AF-A0A9Q4BNX9-F1
#
_cell.length_a   1.000
_cell.length_b   1.000
_cell.length_c   1.000
_cell.angle_alpha   90.00
_cell.angle_beta   90.00
_cell.angle_gamma   90.00
#
_symmetry.space_group_name_H-M   'P 1'
#
loop_
_entity.id
_entity.type
_entity.pdbx_description
1 polymer ?
#
loop_
_entity_poly.entity_id
_entity_poly.type
_entity_poly.pdbx_seq_one_letter_code
_entity_poly.pdbx_strand_id
1 'polypeptide(L)'
;MNQIKKYDLIVYGATIAGVIYALKSRKQGKEVLLINRLAFLGGSITEALNCLQKIRQPEEEESIYSEVISSLRKDKYGFLYSSGENGIVNPEAVKMLLLDLLTLQGVEMLFHVNPMSCRVKEEGLVELEVAAKEGILKFSGSSLLDASENSLISSIYGNWLPSEEEKKVNLFVTKPSSRDFLGYEGISKYEELLDGRYWISLKNEEALETEAILGGFSAILHNSGSRIQLMPAEKFIHFAAKERKKHPGVVATVEEVLGHSFMADEELLKAFEVENYLCGYYGK
;
A
#
# COMPACT_ATOMS: atom_id res chain seq x y z
N MET A 1 -3.56 -26.18 25.19
CA MET A 1 -4.35 -25.69 24.04
C MET A 1 -3.96 -24.24 23.83
N ASN A 2 -3.38 -23.88 22.69
CA ASN A 2 -3.11 -22.47 22.40
C ASN A 2 -4.45 -21.74 22.26
N GLN A 3 -4.66 -20.73 23.09
CA GLN A 3 -5.87 -19.91 23.08
C GLN A 3 -5.89 -19.08 21.78
N ILE A 4 -6.94 -19.20 20.98
CA ILE A 4 -7.13 -18.36 19.80
C ILE A 4 -7.46 -16.95 20.29
N LYS A 5 -6.64 -15.98 19.90
CA LYS A 5 -6.89 -14.57 20.22
C LYS A 5 -8.01 -14.03 19.35
N LYS A 6 -8.94 -13.30 19.97
CA LYS A 6 -10.14 -12.74 19.34
C LYS A 6 -9.97 -11.23 19.12
N TYR A 7 -10.56 -10.73 18.04
CA TYR A 7 -10.57 -9.32 17.66
C TYR A 7 -11.95 -8.94 17.10
N ASP A 8 -12.28 -7.65 17.11
CA ASP A 8 -13.44 -7.14 16.38
C ASP A 8 -13.14 -7.02 14.89
N LEU A 9 -11.89 -6.65 14.56
CA LEU A 9 -11.43 -6.44 13.20
C LEU A 9 -10.01 -6.98 13.01
N ILE A 10 -9.85 -7.80 11.97
CA ILE A 10 -8.54 -8.14 11.42
C ILE A 10 -8.36 -7.34 10.13
N VAL A 11 -7.26 -6.60 9.99
CA VAL A 11 -6.89 -5.95 8.73
C VAL A 11 -5.67 -6.66 8.19
N TYR A 12 -5.74 -7.19 6.97
CA TYR A 12 -4.60 -7.77 6.27
C TYR A 12 -4.12 -6.85 5.16
N GLY A 13 -2.83 -6.52 5.16
CA GLY A 13 -2.21 -5.58 4.24
C GLY A 13 -2.06 -4.20 4.89
N ALA A 14 -0.82 -3.81 5.14
CA ALA A 14 -0.50 -2.49 5.70
C ALA A 14 -0.37 -1.41 4.61
N THR A 15 -1.32 -1.36 3.68
CA THR A 15 -1.47 -0.21 2.77
C THR A 15 -1.90 1.01 3.56
N ILE A 16 -1.75 2.22 2.99
CA ILE A 16 -2.22 3.43 3.67
C ILE A 16 -3.73 3.39 3.95
N ALA A 17 -4.52 2.84 3.03
CA ALA A 17 -5.95 2.60 3.24
C ALA A 17 -6.22 1.62 4.40
N GLY A 18 -5.49 0.50 4.46
CA GLY A 18 -5.58 -0.46 5.57
C GLY A 18 -5.20 0.15 6.92
N VAL A 19 -4.14 0.97 6.96
CA VAL A 19 -3.71 1.68 8.17
C VAL A 19 -4.76 2.66 8.64
N ILE A 20 -5.31 3.50 7.74
CA ILE A 20 -6.37 4.45 8.09
C ILE A 20 -7.62 3.72 8.60
N TYR A 21 -8.01 2.62 7.95
CA TYR A 21 -9.14 1.81 8.40
C TYR A 21 -8.92 1.26 9.82
N ALA A 22 -7.72 0.74 10.09
CA ALA A 22 -7.34 0.20 11.39
C ALA A 22 -7.35 1.29 12.48
N LEU A 23 -6.72 2.44 12.21
CA LEU A 23 -6.69 3.59 13.13
C LEU A 23 -8.09 4.10 13.44
N LYS A 24 -8.94 4.27 12.41
CA LYS A 24 -10.32 4.75 12.60
C LYS A 24 -11.15 3.77 13.41
N SER A 25 -11.04 2.48 13.10
CA SER A 25 -11.70 1.40 13.84
C SER A 25 -11.24 1.37 15.30
N ARG A 26 -9.94 1.56 15.55
CA ARG A 26 -9.38 1.65 16.90
C ARG A 26 -9.89 2.85 17.68
N LYS A 27 -9.97 4.04 17.05
CA LYS A 27 -10.59 5.24 17.63
C LYS A 27 -12.07 5.04 17.97
N GLN A 28 -12.77 4.12 17.28
CA GLN A 28 -14.14 3.70 17.59
C GLN A 28 -14.22 2.65 18.72
N GLY A 29 -13.11 2.32 19.39
CA GLY A 29 -13.06 1.41 20.53
C GLY A 29 -12.92 -0.07 20.17
N LYS A 30 -12.76 -0.43 18.89
CA LYS A 30 -12.60 -1.82 18.46
C LYS A 30 -11.25 -2.42 18.88
N GLU A 31 -11.23 -3.71 19.13
CA GLU A 31 -10.00 -4.52 19.18
C GLU A 31 -9.56 -4.83 17.75
N VAL A 32 -8.43 -4.25 17.33
CA VAL A 32 -7.94 -4.31 15.95
C VAL A 32 -6.58 -4.99 15.90
N LEU A 33 -6.45 -5.98 15.00
CA LEU A 33 -5.17 -6.56 14.60
C LEU A 33 -4.85 -6.17 13.16
N LEU A 34 -3.74 -5.46 12.95
CA LEU A 34 -3.18 -5.19 11.62
C LEU A 34 -2.06 -6.19 11.31
N ILE A 35 -2.18 -6.89 10.18
CA ILE A 35 -1.26 -7.92 9.74
C ILE A 35 -0.62 -7.49 8.42
N ASN A 36 0.71 -7.63 8.29
CA ASN A 36 1.38 -7.44 7.01
C ASN A 36 2.49 -8.47 6.78
N ARG A 37 2.76 -8.77 5.51
CA ARG A 37 3.81 -9.72 5.11
C ARG A 37 5.22 -9.14 5.27
N LEU A 38 5.37 -7.83 5.09
CA LEU A 38 6.65 -7.12 5.23
C LEU A 38 6.76 -6.43 6.58
N ALA A 39 7.98 -6.00 6.92
CA ALA A 39 8.32 -5.37 8.20
C ALA A 39 7.85 -3.91 8.32
N PHE A 40 7.25 -3.36 7.27
CA PHE A 40 6.98 -1.94 7.14
C PHE A 40 5.61 -1.69 6.50
N LEU A 41 5.18 -0.45 6.61
CA LEU A 41 3.84 0.03 6.26
C LEU A 41 3.89 0.90 5.00
N GLY A 42 2.75 1.08 4.36
CA GLY A 42 2.53 2.00 3.24
C GLY A 42 2.21 1.34 1.90
N GLY A 43 2.18 0.01 1.82
CA GLY A 43 1.85 -0.72 0.57
C GLY A 43 2.78 -0.36 -0.59
N SER A 44 2.29 -0.40 -1.83
CA SER A 44 3.08 -0.16 -3.05
C SER A 44 3.88 1.14 -3.05
N ILE A 45 3.39 2.20 -2.37
CA ILE A 45 4.13 3.46 -2.19
C ILE A 45 5.53 3.19 -1.62
N THR A 46 5.63 2.24 -0.69
CA THR A 46 6.85 1.95 0.08
C THR A 46 7.51 0.63 -0.32
N GLU A 47 6.73 -0.37 -0.71
CA GLU A 47 7.17 -1.70 -1.10
C GLU A 47 7.72 -1.69 -2.54
N ALA A 48 6.99 -1.04 -3.43
CA ALA A 48 7.25 -1.00 -4.86
C ALA A 48 7.68 0.40 -5.37
N LEU A 49 7.96 1.33 -4.44
CA LEU A 49 8.33 2.72 -4.71
C LEU A 49 7.37 3.44 -5.66
N ASN A 50 6.07 3.10 -5.59
CA ASN A 50 5.00 3.75 -6.34
C ASN A 50 4.68 5.14 -5.73
N CYS A 51 5.70 5.98 -5.65
CA CYS A 51 5.70 7.17 -4.80
C CYS A 51 4.96 8.36 -5.42
N LEU A 52 4.81 8.39 -6.75
CA LEU A 52 4.02 9.41 -7.42
C LEU A 52 2.53 9.10 -7.24
N GLN A 53 1.86 9.96 -6.49
CA GLN A 53 0.48 9.76 -6.06
C GLN A 53 -0.36 11.01 -6.31
N LYS A 54 -1.64 10.81 -6.62
CA LYS A 54 -2.67 11.84 -6.55
C LYS A 54 -3.01 12.12 -5.09
N ILE A 55 -3.10 13.40 -4.76
CA ILE A 55 -3.27 13.91 -3.42
C ILE A 55 -4.48 14.82 -3.44
N ARG A 56 -5.47 14.51 -2.59
CA ARG A 56 -6.53 15.44 -2.30
C ARG A 56 -6.07 16.37 -1.18
N GLN A 57 -6.28 17.66 -1.37
CA GLN A 57 -6.08 18.60 -0.27
C GLN A 57 -7.18 18.37 0.76
N PRO A 58 -6.84 18.13 2.03
CA PRO A 58 -7.85 17.96 3.05
C PRO A 58 -8.65 19.27 3.19
N GLU A 59 -9.98 19.15 3.08
CA GLU A 59 -10.92 20.26 3.34
C GLU A 59 -11.20 20.39 4.85
N GLU A 60 -11.06 19.29 5.60
CA GLU A 60 -11.23 19.21 7.06
C GLU A 60 -9.88 19.00 7.77
N GLU A 61 -9.59 19.78 8.82
CA GLU A 61 -8.31 19.74 9.54
C GLU A 61 -8.17 18.54 10.53
N GLU A 62 -9.25 17.80 10.81
CA GLU A 62 -9.28 16.82 11.92
C GLU A 62 -9.34 15.33 11.50
N SER A 63 -9.20 15.01 10.21
CA SER A 63 -9.18 13.62 9.73
C SER A 63 -7.79 12.97 9.84
N ILE A 64 -7.73 11.63 9.93
CA ILE A 64 -6.46 10.88 9.94
C ILE A 64 -5.72 11.08 8.61
N TYR A 65 -6.43 11.11 7.49
CA TYR A 65 -5.86 11.44 6.19
C TYR A 65 -5.23 12.84 6.18
N SER A 66 -5.94 13.83 6.72
CA SER A 66 -5.45 15.20 6.85
C SER A 66 -4.20 15.27 7.74
N GLU A 67 -4.19 14.53 8.85
CA GLU A 67 -3.02 14.37 9.72
C GLU A 67 -1.83 13.76 8.96
N VAL A 68 -2.05 12.74 8.13
CA VAL A 68 -1.01 12.12 7.30
C VAL A 68 -0.45 13.11 6.29
N ILE A 69 -1.30 13.75 5.47
CA ILE A 69 -0.86 14.68 4.43
C ILE A 69 -0.18 15.91 5.05
N SER A 70 -0.74 16.47 6.11
CA SER A 70 -0.16 17.64 6.78
C SER A 70 1.18 17.32 7.45
N SER A 71 1.34 16.13 8.04
CA SER A 71 2.61 15.69 8.63
C SER A 71 3.68 15.50 7.56
N LEU A 72 3.35 14.88 6.42
CA LEU A 72 4.27 14.75 5.28
C LEU A 72 4.63 16.12 4.68
N ARG A 73 3.72 17.10 4.67
CA ARG A 73 4.03 18.47 4.21
C ARG A 73 4.93 19.23 5.19
N LYS A 74 4.75 19.02 6.49
CA LYS A 74 5.56 19.66 7.55
C LYS A 74 6.96 19.06 7.64
N ASP A 75 7.09 17.76 7.36
CA ASP A 75 8.39 17.12 7.21
C ASP A 75 9.10 17.66 5.96
N LYS A 76 10.27 18.24 6.15
CA LYS A 76 11.15 18.75 5.09
C LYS A 76 11.38 17.71 3.97
N TYR A 77 11.37 16.43 4.32
CA TYR A 77 11.61 15.32 3.40
C TYR A 77 10.36 14.49 3.11
N GLY A 78 9.16 14.88 3.57
CA GLY A 78 7.95 14.07 3.38
C GLY A 78 7.45 14.07 1.94
N PHE A 79 7.59 15.20 1.23
CA PHE A 79 7.37 15.29 -0.22
C PHE A 79 8.69 15.58 -0.95
N LEU A 80 9.03 14.75 -1.93
CA LEU A 80 10.22 14.88 -2.78
C LEU A 80 9.92 15.63 -4.09
N TYR A 81 8.64 15.78 -4.42
CA TYR A 81 8.10 16.54 -5.54
C TYR A 81 6.63 16.88 -5.25
N SER A 82 6.13 18.01 -5.75
CA SER A 82 4.71 18.38 -5.69
C SER A 82 4.34 19.30 -6.85
N SER A 83 3.28 18.96 -7.58
CA SER A 83 2.73 19.74 -8.69
C SER A 83 1.22 19.54 -8.79
N GLY A 84 0.45 20.59 -8.49
CA GLY A 84 -1.01 20.53 -8.42
C GLY A 84 -1.50 19.47 -7.43
N GLU A 85 -2.30 18.53 -7.93
CA GLU A 85 -2.83 17.39 -7.18
C GLU A 85 -1.89 16.17 -7.20
N ASN A 86 -0.67 16.27 -7.74
CA ASN A 86 0.30 15.19 -7.76
C ASN A 86 1.47 15.47 -6.81
N GLY A 87 2.00 14.43 -6.19
CA GLY A 87 3.24 14.53 -5.43
C GLY A 87 3.99 13.21 -5.34
N ILE A 88 5.31 13.30 -5.18
CA ILE A 88 6.14 12.15 -4.84
C ILE A 88 6.33 12.15 -3.34
N VAL A 89 5.66 11.23 -2.66
CA VAL A 89 5.87 11.03 -1.22
C VAL A 89 7.19 10.31 -0.98
N ASN A 90 7.89 10.67 0.08
CA ASN A 90 9.08 9.94 0.49
C ASN A 90 8.66 8.63 1.16
N PRO A 91 9.06 7.47 0.62
CA PRO A 91 8.63 6.18 1.13
C PRO A 91 9.08 5.95 2.58
N GLU A 92 10.21 6.51 3.01
CA GLU A 92 10.68 6.37 4.39
C GLU A 92 9.87 7.22 5.36
N ALA A 93 9.54 8.45 4.97
CA ALA A 93 8.68 9.32 5.77
C ALA A 93 7.29 8.69 5.97
N VAL A 94 6.74 8.05 4.93
CA VAL A 94 5.47 7.33 5.01
C VAL A 94 5.55 6.17 6.01
N LYS A 95 6.59 5.32 5.93
CA LYS A 95 6.75 4.18 6.87
C LYS A 95 6.78 4.64 8.32
N MET A 96 7.61 5.64 8.61
CA MET A 96 7.79 6.16 9.97
C MET A 96 6.51 6.79 10.50
N LEU A 97 5.89 7.66 9.71
CA LEU A 97 4.65 8.33 10.10
C LEU A 97 3.52 7.35 10.39
N LEU A 98 3.29 6.36 9.51
CA LEU A 98 2.23 5.37 9.72
C LEU A 98 2.51 4.50 10.95
N LEU A 99 3.78 4.17 11.21
CA LEU A 99 4.17 3.37 12.38
C LEU A 99 3.94 4.15 13.68
N ASP A 100 4.29 5.43 13.70
CA ASP A 100 4.08 6.32 14.83
C ASP A 100 2.57 6.44 15.13
N LEU A 101 1.74 6.67 14.11
CA LEU A 101 0.28 6.78 14.27
C LEU A 101 -0.34 5.50 14.85
N LEU A 102 0.03 4.32 14.33
CA LEU A 102 -0.48 3.04 14.84
C LEU A 102 -0.03 2.76 16.27
N THR A 103 1.25 3.05 16.58
CA THR A 103 1.82 2.87 17.91
C THR A 103 1.14 3.77 18.93
N LEU A 104 0.96 5.05 18.60
CA LEU A 104 0.29 6.03 19.46
C LEU A 104 -1.17 5.65 19.76
N GLN A 105 -1.88 5.06 18.80
CA GLN A 105 -3.27 4.59 18.99
C GLN A 105 -3.36 3.18 19.60
N GLY A 106 -2.22 2.52 19.85
CA GLY A 106 -2.19 1.17 20.41
C GLY A 106 -2.91 0.15 19.55
N VAL A 107 -2.76 0.23 18.23
CA VAL A 107 -3.19 -0.83 17.30
C VAL A 107 -2.20 -1.98 17.41
N GLU A 108 -2.71 -3.20 17.58
CA GLU A 108 -1.85 -4.38 17.59
C GLU A 108 -1.40 -4.70 16.17
N MET A 109 -0.10 -4.94 16.00
CA MET A 109 0.53 -5.16 14.70
C MET A 109 1.28 -6.49 14.69
N LEU A 110 1.18 -7.21 13.58
CA LEU A 110 1.94 -8.43 13.32
C LEU A 110 2.55 -8.39 11.92
N PHE A 111 3.87 -8.34 11.86
CA PHE A 111 4.65 -8.30 10.63
C PHE A 111 5.31 -9.65 10.32
N HIS A 112 5.82 -9.80 9.09
CA HIS A 112 6.51 -11.01 8.64
C HIS A 112 5.66 -12.28 8.69
N VAL A 113 4.37 -12.15 8.39
CA VAL A 113 3.47 -13.31 8.35
C VAL A 113 2.76 -13.42 7.01
N ASN A 114 2.58 -14.65 6.56
CA ASN A 114 1.89 -14.96 5.30
C ASN A 114 0.59 -15.70 5.59
N PRO A 115 -0.54 -15.29 5.01
CA PRO A 115 -1.80 -15.97 5.22
C PRO A 115 -1.79 -17.35 4.57
N MET A 116 -2.30 -18.34 5.30
CA MET A 116 -2.39 -19.72 4.85
C MET A 116 -3.82 -20.14 4.56
N SER A 117 -4.75 -19.73 5.42
CA SER A 117 -6.17 -20.03 5.22
C SER A 117 -7.05 -18.98 5.87
N CYS A 118 -8.19 -18.70 5.26
CA CYS A 118 -9.24 -17.84 5.78
C CYS A 118 -10.57 -18.59 5.65
N ARG A 119 -11.35 -18.66 6.74
CA ARG A 119 -12.66 -19.33 6.76
C ARG A 119 -13.64 -18.50 7.58
N VAL A 120 -14.91 -18.55 7.22
CA VAL A 120 -16.01 -18.01 8.02
C VAL A 120 -16.73 -19.17 8.68
N LYS A 121 -16.89 -19.10 10.01
CA LYS A 121 -17.63 -20.10 10.80
C LYS A 121 -19.13 -19.92 10.69
N GLU A 122 -19.89 -20.95 11.07
CA GLU A 122 -21.37 -20.90 11.12
C GLU A 122 -21.90 -19.75 11.99
N GLU A 123 -21.16 -19.40 13.05
CA GLU A 123 -21.44 -18.29 13.98
C GLU A 123 -21.02 -16.91 13.43
N GLY A 124 -20.56 -16.82 12.18
CA GLY A 124 -20.24 -15.56 11.50
C GLY A 124 -18.87 -14.98 11.80
N LEU A 125 -18.02 -15.67 12.58
CA LEU A 125 -16.64 -15.25 12.85
C LEU A 125 -15.69 -15.68 11.74
N VAL A 126 -14.71 -14.82 11.42
CA VAL A 126 -13.55 -15.17 10.59
C VAL A 126 -12.55 -15.94 11.45
N GLU A 127 -11.96 -16.98 10.88
CA GLU A 127 -10.70 -17.56 11.32
C GLU A 127 -9.63 -17.35 10.25
N LEU A 128 -8.52 -16.76 10.68
CA LEU A 128 -7.33 -16.55 9.86
C LEU A 128 -6.17 -17.36 10.43
N GLU A 129 -5.57 -18.20 9.61
CA GLU A 129 -4.30 -18.87 9.92
C GLU A 129 -3.18 -18.22 9.12
N VAL A 130 -2.07 -17.91 9.80
CA VAL A 130 -0.89 -17.31 9.18
C VAL A 130 0.36 -18.11 9.53
N ALA A 131 1.28 -18.20 8.57
CA ALA A 131 2.63 -18.68 8.78
C ALA A 131 3.52 -17.53 9.27
N ALA A 132 4.08 -17.68 10.47
CA ALA A 132 5.09 -16.82 11.05
C ALA A 132 6.42 -17.58 11.19
N LYS A 133 7.49 -16.87 11.56
CA LYS A 133 8.80 -17.48 11.83
C LYS A 133 8.73 -18.54 12.93
N GLU A 134 7.87 -18.32 13.93
CA GLU A 134 7.67 -19.19 15.08
C GLU A 134 6.69 -20.35 14.81
N GLY A 135 6.16 -20.46 13.58
CA GLY A 135 5.21 -21.47 13.18
C GLY A 135 3.84 -20.89 12.81
N ILE A 136 2.79 -21.69 12.94
CA ILE A 136 1.44 -21.30 12.54
C ILE A 136 0.74 -20.59 13.70
N LEU A 137 0.28 -19.36 13.44
CA LEU A 137 -0.55 -18.59 14.35
C LEU A 137 -2.00 -18.59 13.86
N LYS A 138 -2.94 -18.52 14.80
CA LYS A 138 -4.39 -18.52 14.52
C LYS A 138 -5.07 -17.34 15.21
N PHE A 139 -5.89 -16.63 14.46
CA PHE A 139 -6.66 -15.48 14.92
C PHE A 139 -8.13 -15.65 14.57
N SER A 140 -9.00 -15.08 15.40
CA SER A 140 -10.43 -15.01 15.11
C SER A 140 -10.91 -13.56 15.17
N GLY A 141 -11.76 -13.18 14.23
CA GLY A 141 -12.27 -11.82 14.10
C GLY A 141 -13.77 -11.78 13.81
N SER A 142 -14.48 -10.76 14.29
CA SER A 142 -15.87 -10.51 13.87
C SER A 142 -15.96 -10.06 12.40
N SER A 143 -14.89 -9.45 11.90
CA SER A 143 -14.74 -9.06 10.50
C SER A 143 -13.27 -9.07 10.07
N LEU A 144 -13.04 -9.18 8.76
CA LEU A 144 -11.73 -9.07 8.13
C LEU A 144 -11.78 -8.11 6.95
N LEU A 145 -10.88 -7.13 6.95
CA LEU A 145 -10.60 -6.30 5.79
C LEU A 145 -9.32 -6.79 5.09
N ASP A 146 -9.46 -7.17 3.84
CA ASP A 146 -8.34 -7.42 2.93
C ASP A 146 -7.93 -6.12 2.25
N ALA A 147 -6.99 -5.42 2.87
CA ALA A 147 -6.39 -4.20 2.35
C ALA A 147 -5.08 -4.47 1.58
N SER A 148 -4.85 -5.72 1.15
CA SER A 148 -3.71 -6.05 0.27
C SER A 148 -4.00 -5.67 -1.18
N GLU A 149 -3.00 -5.14 -1.88
CA GLU A 149 -3.16 -4.63 -3.25
C GLU A 149 -3.43 -5.74 -4.28
N ASN A 150 -3.10 -6.98 -3.93
CA ASN A 150 -3.37 -8.17 -4.73
C ASN A 150 -4.55 -8.99 -4.18
N SER A 151 -5.33 -8.47 -3.22
CA SER A 151 -6.50 -9.14 -2.65
C SER A 151 -6.21 -10.58 -2.18
N LEU A 152 -5.06 -10.80 -1.56
CA LEU A 152 -4.53 -12.14 -1.25
C LEU A 152 -5.46 -12.95 -0.35
N ILE A 153 -6.03 -12.35 0.70
CA ILE A 153 -6.95 -13.08 1.60
C ILE A 153 -8.22 -13.43 0.85
N SER A 154 -8.72 -12.49 0.06
CA SER A 154 -9.91 -12.66 -0.74
C SER A 154 -9.75 -13.76 -1.78
N SER A 155 -8.55 -13.90 -2.34
CA SER A 155 -8.16 -15.00 -3.20
C SER A 155 -8.15 -16.35 -2.50
N ILE A 156 -7.52 -16.43 -1.32
CA ILE A 156 -7.48 -17.65 -0.50
C ILE A 156 -8.89 -18.07 -0.06
N TYR A 157 -9.72 -17.10 0.34
CA TYR A 157 -11.07 -17.36 0.84
C TYR A 157 -12.06 -17.73 -0.27
N GLY A 158 -12.02 -17.01 -1.40
CA GLY A 158 -13.00 -17.13 -2.48
C GLY A 158 -12.57 -17.98 -3.68
N ASN A 159 -11.34 -18.53 -3.68
CA ASN A 159 -10.70 -19.14 -4.86
C ASN A 159 -10.77 -18.23 -6.10
N TRP A 160 -10.55 -16.94 -5.89
CA TRP A 160 -10.61 -15.91 -6.92
C TRP A 160 -9.22 -15.34 -7.17
N LEU A 161 -8.87 -14.97 -8.40
CA LEU A 161 -7.58 -14.35 -8.70
C LEU A 161 -7.83 -13.02 -9.42
N PRO A 162 -7.28 -11.90 -8.91
CA PRO A 162 -7.35 -10.64 -9.63
C PRO A 162 -6.54 -10.74 -10.93
N SER A 163 -6.93 -9.95 -11.93
CA SER A 163 -6.13 -9.81 -13.15
C SER A 163 -5.09 -8.71 -12.98
N GLU A 164 -3.85 -9.01 -13.32
CA GLU A 164 -2.79 -8.02 -13.43
C GLU A 164 -3.07 -7.11 -14.63
N GLU A 165 -3.07 -5.80 -14.44
CA GLU A 165 -3.29 -4.82 -15.50
C GLU A 165 -2.00 -4.10 -15.90
N GLU A 166 -1.16 -3.81 -14.92
CA GLU A 166 0.05 -3.02 -15.15
C GLU A 166 1.20 -3.55 -14.31
N LYS A 167 2.40 -3.56 -14.89
CA LYS A 167 3.64 -3.92 -14.19
C LYS A 167 4.70 -2.86 -14.43
N LYS A 168 5.33 -2.41 -13.34
CA LYS A 168 6.38 -1.38 -13.37
C LYS A 168 7.52 -1.72 -12.42
N VAL A 169 8.67 -1.12 -12.69
CA VAL A 169 9.78 -1.05 -11.76
C VAL A 169 10.04 0.43 -11.46
N ASN A 170 9.67 0.86 -10.25
CA ASN A 170 9.90 2.23 -9.82
C ASN A 170 11.21 2.31 -9.03
N LEU A 171 11.96 3.39 -9.24
CA LEU A 171 13.27 3.57 -8.64
C LEU A 171 13.61 5.05 -8.45
N PHE A 172 14.62 5.31 -7.63
CA PHE A 172 15.23 6.64 -7.51
C PHE A 172 16.64 6.60 -8.10
N VAL A 173 17.02 7.65 -8.82
CA VAL A 173 18.39 7.84 -9.31
C VAL A 173 19.02 9.06 -8.68
N THR A 174 20.35 9.03 -8.56
CA THR A 174 21.12 10.19 -8.11
C THR A 174 20.99 11.36 -9.09
N LYS A 175 21.39 12.56 -8.64
CA LYS A 175 21.45 13.73 -9.50
C LYS A 175 22.38 13.45 -10.70
N PRO A 176 21.86 13.48 -11.94
CA PRO A 176 22.66 13.18 -13.11
C PRO A 176 23.45 14.41 -13.59
N SER A 177 24.51 14.18 -14.35
CA SER A 177 25.31 15.23 -15.01
C SER A 177 24.70 15.67 -16.35
N SER A 178 23.93 14.79 -17.00
CA SER A 178 23.15 15.08 -18.21
C SER A 178 21.76 14.43 -18.15
N ARG A 179 20.83 14.87 -19.02
CA ARG A 179 19.47 14.33 -19.10
C ARG A 179 19.28 13.27 -20.19
N ASP A 180 20.37 12.80 -20.80
CA ASP A 180 20.31 11.91 -21.98
C ASP A 180 19.64 10.57 -21.67
N PHE A 181 19.75 10.09 -20.43
CA PHE A 181 19.10 8.87 -19.97
C PHE A 181 17.55 8.92 -20.06
N LEU A 182 16.95 10.12 -20.08
CA LEU A 182 15.51 10.29 -20.24
C LEU A 182 15.01 9.86 -21.63
N GLY A 183 15.91 9.69 -22.60
CA GLY A 183 15.61 9.12 -23.91
C GLY A 183 15.47 7.60 -23.93
N TYR A 184 15.64 6.91 -22.78
CA TYR A 184 15.48 5.47 -22.72
C TYR A 184 14.02 5.05 -22.91
N GLU A 185 13.74 4.27 -23.94
CA GLU A 185 12.37 3.83 -24.31
C GLU A 185 11.64 3.05 -23.21
N GLY A 186 12.38 2.44 -22.28
CA GLY A 186 11.81 1.72 -21.14
C GLY A 186 11.19 2.63 -20.07
N ILE A 187 11.43 3.95 -20.10
CA ILE A 187 10.85 4.89 -19.13
C ILE A 187 9.37 5.15 -19.49
N SER A 188 8.44 4.78 -18.60
CA SER A 188 7.02 5.13 -18.75
C SER A 188 6.67 6.46 -18.11
N LYS A 189 7.31 6.81 -16.99
CA LYS A 189 7.06 8.06 -16.25
C LYS A 189 8.32 8.46 -15.49
N TYR A 190 8.53 9.76 -15.31
CA TYR A 190 9.61 10.27 -14.47
C TYR A 190 9.23 11.65 -13.93
N GLU A 191 9.84 12.02 -12.81
CA GLU A 191 9.77 13.38 -12.28
C GLU A 191 11.14 13.76 -11.70
N GLU A 192 11.55 15.00 -11.92
CA GLU A 192 12.72 15.59 -11.26
C GLU A 192 12.34 16.01 -9.85
N LEU A 193 13.11 15.54 -8.87
CA LEU A 193 12.88 15.82 -7.46
C LEU A 193 13.47 17.18 -7.07
N LEU A 194 13.05 17.70 -5.93
CA LEU A 194 13.45 19.03 -5.43
C LEU A 194 14.99 19.20 -5.26
N ASP A 195 15.73 18.11 -5.13
CA ASP A 195 17.20 18.11 -4.99
C ASP A 195 17.94 17.72 -6.28
N GLY A 196 17.23 17.64 -7.41
CA GLY A 196 17.78 17.31 -8.73
C GLY A 196 18.00 15.81 -8.97
N ARG A 197 17.64 14.94 -8.03
CA ARG A 197 17.46 13.50 -8.29
C ARG A 197 16.23 13.26 -9.17
N TYR A 198 16.02 12.01 -9.59
CA TYR A 198 14.80 11.63 -10.30
C TYR A 198 14.15 10.41 -9.65
N TRP A 199 12.82 10.42 -9.63
CA TRP A 199 12.02 9.21 -9.55
C TRP A 199 11.67 8.75 -10.96
N ILE A 200 11.78 7.46 -11.22
CA ILE A 200 11.59 6.87 -12.55
C ILE A 200 10.75 5.62 -12.42
N SER A 201 9.74 5.51 -13.27
CA SER A 201 8.95 4.30 -13.50
C SER A 201 9.37 3.70 -14.83
N LEU A 202 9.89 2.47 -14.78
CA LEU A 202 10.22 1.68 -15.96
C LEU A 202 9.07 0.72 -16.28
N LYS A 203 8.79 0.56 -17.57
CA LYS A 203 7.86 -0.45 -18.09
C LYS A 203 8.38 -1.84 -17.76
N ASN A 204 7.46 -2.76 -17.43
CA ASN A 204 7.75 -4.18 -17.29
C ASN A 204 6.75 -4.99 -18.14
N GLU A 205 6.79 -4.74 -19.45
CA GLU A 205 5.85 -5.30 -20.43
C GLU A 205 6.20 -6.73 -20.87
N GLU A 206 7.46 -7.16 -20.70
CA GLU A 206 7.92 -8.50 -21.05
C GLU A 206 8.10 -9.39 -19.81
N ALA A 207 8.16 -10.71 -19.97
CA ALA A 207 8.53 -11.64 -18.89
C ALA A 207 10.02 -11.52 -18.48
N LEU A 208 10.60 -10.33 -18.64
CA LEU A 208 11.96 -10.03 -18.24
C LEU A 208 12.03 -9.97 -16.72
N GLU A 209 13.06 -10.60 -16.18
CA GLU A 209 13.39 -10.49 -14.77
C GLU A 209 13.76 -9.04 -14.44
N THR A 210 13.41 -8.61 -13.23
CA THR A 210 13.59 -7.20 -12.79
C THR A 210 15.07 -6.80 -12.87
N GLU A 211 15.97 -7.73 -12.60
CA GLU A 211 17.42 -7.58 -12.68
C GLU A 211 17.89 -7.23 -14.09
N ALA A 212 17.26 -7.79 -15.14
CA ALA A 212 17.65 -7.52 -16.51
C ALA A 212 17.29 -6.08 -16.92
N ILE A 213 16.09 -5.64 -16.57
CA ILE A 213 15.61 -4.27 -16.81
C ILE A 213 16.54 -3.26 -16.10
N LEU A 214 16.82 -3.52 -14.81
CA LEU A 214 17.68 -2.65 -14.01
C LEU A 214 19.12 -2.64 -14.49
N GLY A 215 19.66 -3.78 -14.92
CA GLY A 215 21.01 -3.88 -15.49
C GLY A 215 21.16 -3.04 -16.76
N GLY A 216 20.19 -3.15 -17.68
CA GLY A 216 20.16 -2.36 -18.91
C GLY A 216 20.06 -0.85 -18.61
N PHE A 217 19.16 -0.46 -17.71
CA PHE A 217 18.99 0.95 -17.36
C PHE A 217 20.19 1.54 -16.60
N SER A 218 20.82 0.75 -15.71
CA SER A 218 22.03 1.16 -14.97
C SER A 218 23.19 1.51 -15.91
N ALA A 219 23.38 0.76 -16.99
CA ALA A 219 24.40 1.06 -18.00
C ALA A 219 24.17 2.43 -18.67
N ILE A 220 22.91 2.80 -18.91
CA ILE A 220 22.55 4.11 -19.48
C ILE A 220 22.82 5.23 -18.48
N LEU A 221 22.44 5.05 -17.21
CA LEU A 221 22.68 6.03 -16.15
C LEU A 221 24.17 6.31 -15.94
N HIS A 222 25.03 5.30 -16.10
CA HIS A 222 26.47 5.49 -15.97
C HIS A 222 27.01 6.51 -16.98
N ASN A 223 26.47 6.54 -18.20
CA ASN A 223 26.86 7.51 -19.23
C ASN A 223 26.44 8.95 -18.89
N SER A 224 25.39 9.13 -18.09
CA SER A 224 24.96 10.43 -17.59
C SER A 224 25.60 10.82 -16.25
N GLY A 225 26.61 10.08 -15.78
CA GLY A 225 27.24 10.30 -14.48
C GLY A 225 26.29 10.08 -13.30
N SER A 226 25.29 9.22 -13.47
CA SER A 226 24.28 8.90 -12.47
C SER A 226 24.28 7.41 -12.13
N ARG A 227 23.48 7.04 -11.13
CA ARG A 227 23.26 5.65 -10.71
C ARG A 227 21.89 5.51 -10.06
N ILE A 228 21.41 4.28 -10.00
CA ILE A 228 20.27 3.92 -9.16
C ILE A 228 20.67 4.12 -7.70
N GLN A 229 19.89 4.90 -6.96
CA GLN A 229 20.06 5.19 -5.55
C GLN A 229 19.21 4.28 -4.66
N LEU A 230 17.95 4.06 -5.05
CA LEU A 230 17.01 3.25 -4.30
C LEU A 230 16.26 2.33 -5.26
N MET A 231 16.23 1.05 -4.89
CA MET A 231 15.49 0.00 -5.58
C MET A 231 14.29 -0.43 -4.75
N PRO A 232 13.21 -0.88 -5.40
CA PRO A 232 12.03 -1.33 -4.67
C PRO A 232 12.33 -2.70 -4.03
N ALA A 233 11.61 -3.00 -2.95
CA ALA A 233 11.66 -4.34 -2.37
C ALA A 233 10.96 -5.35 -3.30
N GLU A 234 9.97 -4.88 -4.05
CA GLU A 234 9.08 -5.69 -4.89
C GLU A 234 8.76 -4.94 -6.18
N LYS A 235 8.43 -5.68 -7.25
CA LYS A 235 7.89 -5.06 -8.47
C LYS A 235 6.52 -4.46 -8.19
N PHE A 236 6.20 -3.35 -8.86
CA PHE A 236 4.86 -2.81 -8.81
C PHE A 236 3.95 -3.62 -9.75
N ILE A 237 2.82 -4.08 -9.23
CA ILE A 237 1.75 -4.70 -10.01
C ILE A 237 0.45 -4.01 -9.63
N HIS A 238 -0.24 -3.45 -10.61
CA HIS A 238 -1.60 -2.98 -10.45
C HIS A 238 -2.58 -4.09 -10.84
N PHE A 239 -3.60 -4.30 -10.01
CA PHE A 239 -4.59 -5.36 -10.18
C PHE A 239 -5.98 -4.78 -10.43
N ALA A 240 -6.68 -5.33 -11.42
CA ALA A 240 -8.09 -5.04 -11.64
C ALA A 240 -8.95 -5.78 -10.61
N ALA A 241 -9.87 -5.06 -9.98
CA ALA A 241 -11.00 -5.69 -9.33
C ALA A 241 -11.99 -6.19 -10.41
N LYS A 242 -11.96 -7.49 -10.72
CA LYS A 242 -13.06 -8.14 -11.45
C LYS A 242 -14.26 -8.34 -10.54
N GLU A 243 -15.46 -8.43 -11.14
CA GLU A 243 -16.69 -8.79 -10.42
C GLU A 243 -16.49 -10.06 -9.58
N ARG A 244 -16.53 -9.91 -8.27
CA ARG A 244 -16.52 -11.01 -7.31
C ARG A 244 -17.95 -11.22 -6.79
N LYS A 245 -18.29 -12.45 -6.43
CA LYS A 245 -19.45 -12.70 -5.59
C LYS A 245 -19.23 -11.98 -4.26
N LYS A 246 -20.06 -10.98 -3.96
CA LYS A 246 -20.08 -10.32 -2.66
C LYS A 246 -20.25 -11.37 -1.58
N HIS A 247 -19.26 -11.50 -0.70
CA HIS A 247 -19.43 -12.25 0.52
C HIS A 247 -20.08 -11.31 1.55
N PRO A 248 -21.25 -11.67 2.10
CA PRO A 248 -21.97 -10.76 2.97
C PRO A 248 -21.13 -10.44 4.23
N GLY A 249 -20.62 -9.22 4.31
CA GLY A 249 -20.28 -8.45 5.51
C GLY A 249 -19.06 -8.86 6.34
N VAL A 250 -18.58 -10.10 6.24
CA VAL A 250 -17.57 -10.63 7.18
C VAL A 250 -16.14 -10.50 6.63
N VAL A 251 -15.93 -10.73 5.33
CA VAL A 251 -14.62 -10.57 4.66
C VAL A 251 -14.83 -9.68 3.43
N ALA A 252 -14.10 -8.57 3.35
CA ALA A 252 -14.21 -7.63 2.24
C ALA A 252 -12.85 -7.04 1.84
N THR A 253 -12.66 -6.69 0.57
CA THR A 253 -11.57 -5.82 0.13
C THR A 253 -11.91 -4.34 0.34
N VAL A 254 -10.91 -3.46 0.23
CA VAL A 254 -11.14 -2.00 0.26
C VAL A 254 -12.07 -1.56 -0.87
N GLU A 255 -11.83 -2.05 -2.09
CA GLU A 255 -12.65 -1.75 -3.27
C GLU A 255 -14.08 -2.28 -3.15
N GLU A 256 -14.30 -3.42 -2.49
CA GLU A 256 -15.65 -3.94 -2.21
C GLU A 256 -16.40 -3.07 -1.20
N VAL A 257 -15.69 -2.54 -0.20
CA VAL A 257 -16.25 -1.62 0.80
C VAL A 257 -16.66 -0.30 0.15
N LEU A 258 -15.82 0.23 -0.75
CA LEU A 258 -16.06 1.51 -1.43
C LEU A 258 -16.96 1.39 -2.67
N GLY A 259 -17.05 0.22 -3.27
CA GLY A 259 -17.92 -0.06 -4.41
C GLY A 259 -17.33 0.32 -5.77
N HIS A 260 -16.04 0.68 -5.85
CA HIS A 260 -15.34 0.95 -7.11
C HIS A 260 -13.82 0.68 -6.98
N SER A 261 -13.14 0.69 -8.13
CA SER A 261 -11.70 0.52 -8.26
C SER A 261 -10.97 1.86 -8.27
N PHE A 262 -9.65 1.81 -8.08
CA PHE A 262 -8.73 2.95 -8.11
C PHE A 262 -7.63 2.72 -9.14
N MET A 263 -7.08 3.80 -9.68
CA MET A 263 -5.90 3.73 -10.56
C MET A 263 -4.61 3.51 -9.76
N ALA A 264 -3.55 3.11 -10.46
CA ALA A 264 -2.24 2.84 -9.89
C ALA A 264 -1.65 3.98 -9.03
N ASP A 265 -1.93 5.25 -9.34
CA ASP A 265 -1.41 6.41 -8.62
C ASP A 265 -2.39 7.01 -7.60
N GLU A 266 -3.40 6.24 -7.16
CA GLU A 266 -4.50 6.73 -6.33
C GLU A 266 -4.56 6.10 -4.93
N GLU A 267 -3.48 5.49 -4.42
CA GLU A 267 -3.48 4.86 -3.10
C GLU A 267 -3.74 5.86 -1.96
N LEU A 268 -3.28 7.12 -2.10
CA LEU A 268 -3.64 8.19 -1.16
C LEU A 268 -5.12 8.59 -1.27
N LEU A 269 -5.69 8.65 -2.48
CA LEU A 269 -7.11 8.94 -2.66
C LEU A 269 -7.99 7.82 -2.11
N LYS A 270 -7.60 6.57 -2.35
CA LYS A 270 -8.23 5.38 -1.75
C LYS A 270 -8.28 5.49 -0.22
N ALA A 271 -7.19 5.93 0.41
CA ALA A 271 -7.12 6.14 1.85
C ALA A 271 -8.09 7.23 2.33
N PHE A 272 -8.19 8.34 1.60
CA PHE A 272 -9.14 9.41 1.89
C PHE A 272 -10.60 8.92 1.81
N GLU A 273 -10.95 8.17 0.77
CA GLU A 273 -12.31 7.65 0.58
C GLU A 273 -12.68 6.59 1.62
N VAL A 274 -11.74 5.73 2.02
CA VAL A 274 -11.91 4.80 3.14
C VAL A 274 -12.28 5.54 4.44
N GLU A 275 -11.59 6.63 4.76
CA GLU A 275 -11.92 7.37 5.97
C GLU A 275 -13.32 7.98 5.91
N ASN A 276 -13.70 8.56 4.77
CA ASN A 276 -15.02 9.16 4.58
C ASN A 276 -16.14 8.13 4.64
N TYR A 277 -15.91 6.94 4.08
CA TYR A 277 -16.83 5.81 4.22
C TYR A 277 -17.08 5.47 5.69
N LEU A 278 -16.01 5.39 6.50
CA LEU A 278 -16.12 5.08 7.93
C LEU A 278 -16.74 6.20 8.77
N CYS A 279 -16.71 7.44 8.28
CA CYS A 279 -17.42 8.58 8.87
C CYS A 279 -18.90 8.66 8.44
N GLY A 280 -19.34 7.83 7.48
CA GLY A 280 -20.71 7.83 6.95
C GLY A 280 -20.99 8.91 5.90
N TYR A 281 -19.96 9.59 5.39
CA TYR A 281 -20.12 10.67 4.39
C TYR A 281 -20.57 10.16 3.01
N TYR A 282 -20.28 8.90 2.68
CA TYR A 282 -20.70 8.24 1.43
C TYR A 282 -21.84 7.21 1.64
N GLY A 283 -22.57 7.32 2.76
CA GLY A 283 -23.65 6.41 3.14
C GLY A 283 -24.95 7.14 3.52
N LYS A 284 -25.55 7.86 2.56
CA LYS A 284 -26.99 8.19 2.51
C LYS A 284 -27.47 8.13 1.07
#